data_AF-T2IXL0-F1
#
_entry.id   AF-T2IXL0-F1
#
_cell.length_a   1.000
_cell.length_b   1.000
_cell.length_c   1.000
_cell.angle_alpha   90.00
_cell.angle_beta   90.00
_cell.angle_gamma   90.00
#
_symmetry.space_group_name_H-M   'P 1'
#
loop_
_entity.id
_entity.type
_entity.pdbx_description
1 polymer ?
#
loop_
_entity_poly.entity_id
_entity_poly.type
_entity_poly.pdbx_seq_one_letter_code
_entity_poly.pdbx_strand_id
1 'polypeptide(L)'
;MTVSEGSNRAVDSKLIGVGNESATAAKEVVDQFFDANGNQTKMKGIPEVEWNYGDNIANVTLILREDGKDNDGEYYVYDSSGSRVRKVTERYGNDGKMEHIDEVIYLGGLEIRRTLSNKIVTEERHCLRVMDDESQVAVRNYWTVCKQPKVEKKTQVRYQLENHLGSAAMEVDKEGKLISYEEYFPYGGTAFVVGKNQAEVKLRKV
;
A
#
# COMPACT_ATOMS: atom_id res chain seq x y z
N MET A 1 -7.05 20.41 5.30
CA MET A 1 -8.31 19.65 5.20
C MET A 1 -9.43 20.67 5.28
N THR A 2 -10.47 20.51 4.47
CA THR A 2 -11.64 21.38 4.42
C THR A 2 -12.88 20.52 4.65
N VAL A 3 -13.72 20.93 5.59
CA VAL A 3 -14.91 20.19 6.05
C VAL A 3 -16.18 20.76 5.40
N SER A 4 -17.14 19.91 5.09
CA SER A 4 -18.45 20.30 4.58
C SER A 4 -19.26 21.09 5.62
N GLU A 5 -19.91 22.19 5.22
CA GLU A 5 -20.76 23.01 6.11
C GLU A 5 -22.05 22.31 6.58
N GLY A 6 -22.37 21.15 6.03
CA GLY A 6 -23.60 20.40 6.35
C GLY A 6 -23.39 18.90 6.63
N SER A 7 -22.15 18.45 6.78
CA SER A 7 -21.83 17.05 7.08
C SER A 7 -20.43 16.89 7.67
N ASN A 8 -20.10 15.68 8.14
CA ASN A 8 -18.75 15.35 8.61
C ASN A 8 -17.79 14.95 7.46
N ARG A 9 -18.18 15.17 6.20
CA ARG A 9 -17.30 14.90 5.04
C ARG A 9 -16.19 15.93 4.98
N ALA A 10 -14.98 15.48 4.69
CA ALA A 10 -13.81 16.35 4.57
C ALA A 10 -12.89 15.86 3.46
N VAL A 11 -12.26 16.80 2.76
CA VAL A 11 -11.27 16.51 1.71
C VAL A 11 -10.03 17.37 1.88
N ASP A 12 -8.93 17.01 1.21
CA ASP A 12 -7.75 17.86 1.17
C ASP A 12 -8.09 19.18 0.47
N SER A 13 -7.77 20.30 1.11
CA SER A 13 -8.09 21.65 0.63
C SER A 13 -7.55 21.92 -0.77
N LYS A 14 -6.43 21.27 -1.15
CA LYS A 14 -5.85 21.36 -2.49
C LYS A 14 -6.73 20.77 -3.59
N LEU A 15 -7.62 19.82 -3.28
CA LEU A 15 -8.54 19.24 -4.26
C LEU A 15 -9.63 20.22 -4.69
N ILE A 16 -10.04 21.10 -3.77
CA ILE A 16 -11.09 22.10 -4.04
C ILE A 16 -10.50 23.35 -4.71
N GLY A 17 -9.18 23.49 -4.77
CA GLY A 17 -8.53 24.68 -5.34
C GLY A 17 -8.71 25.94 -4.49
N VAL A 18 -9.29 25.82 -3.29
CA VAL A 18 -9.24 26.89 -2.30
C VAL A 18 -7.80 26.96 -1.84
N GLY A 19 -7.12 28.08 -2.10
CA GLY A 19 -5.83 28.36 -1.48
C GLY A 19 -5.93 28.19 0.04
N ASN A 20 -4.79 28.01 0.72
CA ASN A 20 -4.75 27.83 2.18
C ASN A 20 -5.75 28.77 2.89
N GLU A 21 -6.62 28.21 3.75
CA GLU A 21 -7.33 28.87 4.88
C GLU A 21 -8.87 28.79 4.96
N SER A 22 -9.60 28.09 4.09
CA SER A 22 -11.00 27.78 4.44
C SER A 22 -11.12 26.42 5.13
N ALA A 23 -11.36 26.46 6.45
CA ALA A 23 -11.64 25.27 7.27
C ALA A 23 -12.93 24.57 6.82
N THR A 24 -13.86 25.33 6.22
CA THR A 24 -15.14 24.83 5.71
C THR A 24 -15.36 25.15 4.24
N ALA A 25 -16.21 24.38 3.57
CA ALA A 25 -16.70 24.69 2.23
C ALA A 25 -18.17 24.25 2.09
N ALA A 26 -18.88 24.89 1.16
CA ALA A 26 -20.26 24.54 0.82
C ALA A 26 -20.41 23.03 0.56
N LYS A 27 -21.53 22.46 1.00
CA LYS A 27 -21.76 21.01 0.97
C LYS A 27 -21.60 20.44 -0.44
N GLU A 28 -22.12 21.13 -1.45
CA GLU A 28 -22.10 20.72 -2.86
C GLU A 28 -20.67 20.62 -3.41
N VAL A 29 -19.77 21.48 -2.92
CA VAL A 29 -18.37 21.53 -3.34
C VAL A 29 -17.56 20.37 -2.75
N VAL A 30 -17.90 19.92 -1.54
CA VAL A 30 -17.24 18.77 -0.91
C VAL A 30 -17.85 17.46 -1.42
N ASP A 31 -19.17 17.41 -1.59
CA ASP A 31 -19.90 16.19 -1.96
C ASP A 31 -19.57 15.67 -3.36
N GLN A 32 -19.09 16.52 -4.27
CA GLN A 32 -18.63 16.07 -5.60
C GLN A 32 -17.46 15.08 -5.56
N PHE A 33 -16.76 14.98 -4.41
CA PHE A 33 -15.65 14.04 -4.20
C PHE A 33 -16.09 12.73 -3.54
N PHE A 34 -17.40 12.53 -3.37
CA PHE A 34 -17.97 11.33 -2.80
C PHE A 34 -19.04 10.75 -3.72
N ASP A 35 -19.23 9.44 -3.67
CA ASP A 35 -20.38 8.79 -4.29
C ASP A 35 -21.64 8.91 -3.41
N ALA A 36 -22.74 8.33 -3.86
CA ALA A 36 -24.01 8.34 -3.14
C ALA A 36 -23.96 7.57 -1.80
N ASN A 37 -23.07 6.59 -1.67
CA ASN A 37 -22.86 5.79 -0.46
C ASN A 37 -21.92 6.49 0.53
N GLY A 38 -21.26 7.58 0.12
CA GLY A 38 -20.34 8.33 0.95
C GLY A 38 -18.89 7.84 0.87
N ASN A 39 -18.55 7.06 -0.15
CA ASN A 39 -17.19 6.67 -0.42
C ASN A 39 -16.46 7.78 -1.19
N GLN A 40 -15.21 8.08 -0.82
CA GLN A 40 -14.45 9.14 -1.46
C GLN A 40 -13.91 8.69 -2.83
N THR A 41 -14.19 9.43 -3.89
CA THR A 41 -13.88 9.07 -5.29
C THR A 41 -12.59 9.70 -5.82
N LYS A 42 -12.06 10.73 -5.14
CA LYS A 42 -10.75 11.34 -5.45
C LYS A 42 -10.02 11.78 -4.18
N MET A 43 -8.71 11.60 -4.14
CA MET A 43 -7.86 12.02 -3.03
C MET A 43 -6.65 12.79 -3.55
N LYS A 44 -5.93 13.48 -2.68
CA LYS A 44 -4.71 14.18 -3.08
C LYS A 44 -3.68 13.17 -3.59
N GLY A 45 -3.27 13.33 -4.84
CA GLY A 45 -2.35 12.40 -5.51
C GLY A 45 -3.00 11.12 -6.03
N ILE A 46 -4.32 10.95 -5.86
CA ILE A 46 -5.09 9.83 -6.41
C ILE A 46 -6.25 10.43 -7.21
N PRO A 47 -6.11 10.56 -8.54
CA PRO A 47 -7.11 11.20 -9.39
C PRO A 47 -8.47 10.50 -9.38
N GLU A 48 -8.50 9.19 -9.16
CA GLU A 48 -9.71 8.37 -9.24
C GLU A 48 -9.63 7.14 -8.33
N VAL A 49 -10.76 6.85 -7.67
CA VAL A 49 -11.00 5.70 -6.80
C VAL A 49 -12.33 5.09 -7.20
N GLU A 50 -12.31 3.83 -7.60
CA GLU A 50 -13.51 3.06 -7.92
C GLU A 50 -13.84 2.13 -6.77
N TRP A 51 -15.13 2.04 -6.44
CA TRP A 51 -15.66 1.23 -5.35
C TRP A 51 -16.51 0.08 -5.93
N ASN A 52 -16.39 -1.12 -5.36
CA ASN A 52 -17.24 -2.25 -5.75
C ASN A 52 -18.62 -2.17 -5.07
N TYR A 53 -19.49 -3.13 -5.42
CA TYR A 53 -20.86 -3.21 -4.89
C TYR A 53 -20.95 -3.36 -3.35
N GLY A 54 -19.86 -3.76 -2.69
CA GLY A 54 -19.76 -3.91 -1.25
C GLY A 54 -18.98 -2.78 -0.58
N ASP A 55 -18.87 -1.61 -1.23
CA ASP A 55 -18.17 -0.42 -0.74
C ASP A 55 -16.70 -0.69 -0.36
N ASN A 56 -16.04 -1.62 -1.06
CA ASN A 56 -14.59 -1.81 -0.98
C ASN A 56 -13.92 -1.14 -2.18
N ILE A 57 -12.73 -0.56 -1.98
CA ILE A 57 -11.92 0.02 -3.06
C ILE A 57 -11.58 -1.08 -4.08
N ALA A 58 -12.11 -1.01 -5.29
CA ALA A 58 -11.84 -1.96 -6.36
C ALA A 58 -10.59 -1.59 -7.16
N ASN A 59 -10.42 -0.29 -7.44
CA ASN A 59 -9.32 0.26 -8.21
C ASN A 59 -8.95 1.65 -7.69
N VAL A 60 -7.66 1.98 -7.75
CA VAL A 60 -7.17 3.36 -7.70
C VAL A 60 -6.31 3.65 -8.91
N THR A 61 -6.55 4.78 -9.57
CA THR A 61 -5.65 5.30 -10.60
C THR A 61 -4.52 6.07 -9.91
N LEU A 62 -3.27 5.68 -10.16
CA LEU A 62 -2.06 6.32 -9.63
C LEU A 62 -1.56 7.42 -10.56
N ILE A 63 -1.50 7.13 -11.87
CA ILE A 63 -1.10 8.08 -12.91
C ILE A 63 -2.11 8.00 -14.05
N LEU A 64 -2.88 9.08 -14.21
CA LEU A 64 -3.80 9.26 -15.33
C LEU A 64 -3.01 9.73 -16.56
N ARG A 65 -3.16 9.03 -17.69
CA ARG A 65 -2.55 9.36 -18.98
C ARG A 65 -3.52 10.12 -19.87
N GLU A 66 -2.98 10.87 -20.85
CA GLU A 66 -3.76 11.81 -21.68
C GLU A 66 -4.89 11.14 -22.47
N ASP A 67 -4.68 9.91 -22.95
CA ASP A 67 -5.68 9.17 -23.72
C ASP A 67 -6.68 8.39 -22.84
N GLY A 68 -6.53 8.48 -21.51
CA GLY A 68 -7.34 7.77 -20.52
C GLY A 68 -7.16 6.25 -20.53
N LYS A 69 -6.18 5.73 -21.27
CA LYS A 69 -5.88 4.30 -21.37
C LYS A 69 -4.55 4.01 -20.71
N ASP A 70 -4.33 2.74 -20.37
CA ASP A 70 -3.03 2.26 -19.89
C ASP A 70 -2.51 3.07 -18.69
N ASN A 71 -3.43 3.50 -17.82
CA ASN A 71 -3.12 4.24 -16.62
C ASN A 71 -2.34 3.35 -15.65
N ASP A 72 -1.39 3.95 -14.93
CA ASP A 72 -0.80 3.24 -13.80
C ASP A 72 -1.87 3.16 -12.70
N GLY A 73 -2.07 1.97 -12.14
CA GLY A 73 -3.18 1.72 -11.23
C GLY A 73 -2.89 0.61 -10.23
N GLU A 74 -3.69 0.58 -9.16
CA GLU A 74 -3.70 -0.54 -8.21
C GLU A 74 -5.11 -1.10 -8.08
N TYR A 75 -5.23 -2.42 -8.17
CA TYR A 75 -6.48 -3.17 -8.19
C TYR A 75 -6.55 -4.11 -7.00
N TYR A 76 -7.75 -4.29 -6.46
CA TYR A 76 -7.98 -5.09 -5.27
C TYR A 76 -9.13 -6.08 -5.49
N VAL A 77 -8.95 -7.30 -4.99
CA VAL A 77 -9.98 -8.34 -4.98
C VAL A 77 -10.21 -8.80 -3.56
N TYR A 78 -11.48 -9.00 -3.21
CA TYR A 78 -11.94 -9.37 -1.88
C TYR A 78 -12.68 -10.70 -1.93
N ASP A 79 -12.62 -11.47 -0.85
CA ASP A 79 -13.49 -12.62 -0.67
C ASP A 79 -14.90 -12.21 -0.22
N SER A 80 -15.79 -13.19 -0.04
CA SER A 80 -17.17 -12.95 0.39
C SER A 80 -17.30 -12.36 1.81
N SER A 81 -16.24 -12.38 2.61
CA SER A 81 -16.20 -11.77 3.94
C SER A 81 -15.75 -10.30 3.91
N GLY A 82 -15.33 -9.79 2.74
CA GLY A 82 -14.73 -8.47 2.59
C GLY A 82 -13.22 -8.45 2.89
N SER A 83 -12.58 -9.60 3.06
CA SER A 83 -11.12 -9.66 3.27
C SER A 83 -10.40 -9.58 1.92
N ARG A 84 -9.38 -8.72 1.83
CA ARG A 84 -8.58 -8.58 0.60
C ARG A 84 -7.77 -9.85 0.34
N VAL A 85 -7.98 -10.49 -0.81
CA VAL A 85 -7.29 -11.73 -1.24
C VAL A 85 -6.27 -11.50 -2.36
N ARG A 86 -6.36 -10.39 -3.09
CA ARG A 86 -5.39 -10.03 -4.13
C ARG A 86 -5.20 -8.52 -4.22
N LYS A 87 -3.98 -8.12 -4.53
CA LYS A 87 -3.60 -6.74 -4.86
C LYS A 87 -2.69 -6.78 -6.08
N VAL A 88 -2.95 -5.96 -7.08
CA VAL A 88 -2.13 -5.86 -8.29
C VAL A 88 -1.83 -4.40 -8.56
N THR A 89 -0.57 -4.03 -8.65
CA THR A 89 -0.14 -2.71 -9.10
C THR A 89 0.40 -2.86 -10.53
N GLU A 90 -0.14 -2.11 -11.47
CA GLU A 90 0.27 -2.10 -12.87
C GLU A 90 0.93 -0.76 -13.20
N ARG A 91 2.08 -0.81 -13.90
CA ARG A 91 2.78 0.37 -14.40
C ARG A 91 3.09 0.21 -15.88
N TYR A 92 2.81 1.27 -16.63
CA TYR A 92 2.94 1.27 -18.07
C TYR A 92 4.15 2.09 -18.53
N GLY A 93 4.76 1.69 -19.64
CA GLY A 93 5.79 2.46 -20.33
C GLY A 93 5.20 3.64 -21.09
N ASN A 94 6.05 4.53 -21.60
CA ASN A 94 5.61 5.65 -22.44
C ASN A 94 4.97 5.20 -23.77
N ASP A 95 5.23 3.95 -24.19
CA ASP A 95 4.67 3.35 -25.40
C ASP A 95 3.32 2.65 -25.16
N GLY A 96 2.71 2.85 -23.99
CA GLY A 96 1.42 2.24 -23.59
C GLY A 96 1.51 0.76 -23.27
N LYS A 97 2.71 0.15 -23.28
CA LYS A 97 2.85 -1.25 -22.89
C LYS A 97 2.97 -1.39 -21.39
N MET A 98 2.30 -2.40 -20.85
CA MET A 98 2.45 -2.77 -19.45
C MET A 98 3.86 -3.34 -19.23
N GLU A 99 4.71 -2.56 -18.54
CA GLU A 99 6.12 -2.90 -18.33
C GLU A 99 6.34 -3.64 -17.01
N HIS A 100 5.55 -3.30 -15.99
CA HIS A 100 5.77 -3.78 -14.63
C HIS A 100 4.46 -4.11 -13.91
N ILE A 101 4.46 -5.24 -13.22
CA ILE A 101 3.33 -5.67 -12.37
C ILE A 101 3.89 -6.10 -11.01
N ASP A 102 3.38 -5.51 -9.94
CA ASP A 102 3.59 -5.99 -8.57
C ASP A 102 2.29 -6.68 -8.10
N GLU A 103 2.31 -7.99 -7.91
CA GLU A 103 1.17 -8.78 -7.44
C GLU A 103 1.38 -9.28 -6.01
N VAL A 104 0.34 -9.21 -5.19
CA VAL A 104 0.27 -9.84 -3.87
C VAL A 104 -0.99 -10.70 -3.79
N ILE A 105 -0.81 -11.97 -3.43
CA ILE A 105 -1.89 -12.91 -3.14
C ILE A 105 -1.87 -13.19 -1.64
N TYR A 106 -2.98 -12.95 -0.95
CA TYR A 106 -3.12 -13.13 0.49
C TYR A 106 -3.80 -14.48 0.78
N LEU A 107 -3.14 -15.30 1.58
CA LEU A 107 -3.56 -16.66 1.96
C LEU A 107 -3.44 -16.80 3.48
N GLY A 108 -4.27 -16.06 4.22
CA GLY A 108 -4.20 -16.01 5.68
C GLY A 108 -2.84 -15.52 6.17
N GLY A 109 -2.10 -16.37 6.90
CA GLY A 109 -0.75 -16.07 7.39
C GLY A 109 0.34 -16.05 6.31
N LEU A 110 0.03 -16.35 5.05
CA LEU A 110 0.99 -16.36 3.95
C LEU A 110 0.64 -15.31 2.90
N GLU A 111 1.65 -14.59 2.42
CA GLU A 111 1.54 -13.76 1.23
C GLU A 111 2.47 -14.30 0.13
N ILE A 112 1.97 -14.41 -1.09
CA ILE A 112 2.80 -14.66 -2.28
C ILE A 112 2.94 -13.34 -3.00
N ARG A 113 4.18 -12.86 -3.13
CA ARG A 113 4.52 -11.59 -3.77
C ARG A 113 5.29 -11.87 -5.05
N ARG A 114 4.85 -11.28 -6.14
CA ARG A 114 5.47 -11.42 -7.46
C ARG A 114 5.72 -10.06 -8.04
N THR A 115 6.89 -9.91 -8.64
CA THR A 115 7.19 -8.80 -9.53
C THR A 115 7.39 -9.37 -10.92
N LEU A 116 6.62 -8.86 -11.88
CA LEU A 116 6.73 -9.20 -13.27
C LEU A 116 7.27 -7.99 -14.04
N SER A 117 8.13 -8.26 -15.00
CA SER A 117 8.56 -7.27 -15.99
C SER A 117 8.35 -7.86 -17.38
N ASN A 118 7.63 -7.14 -18.24
CA ASN A 118 7.25 -7.61 -19.58
C ASN A 118 6.63 -9.02 -19.56
N LYS A 119 5.72 -9.26 -18.60
CA LYS A 119 5.02 -10.55 -18.36
C LYS A 119 5.93 -11.71 -17.90
N ILE A 120 7.19 -11.45 -17.59
CA ILE A 120 8.12 -12.46 -17.06
C ILE A 120 8.29 -12.20 -15.56
N VAL A 121 8.09 -13.22 -14.73
CA VAL A 121 8.35 -13.14 -13.29
C VAL A 121 9.86 -12.93 -13.07
N THR A 122 10.22 -11.77 -12.53
CA THR A 122 11.62 -11.41 -12.21
C THR A 122 11.95 -11.64 -10.75
N GLU A 123 10.95 -11.62 -9.89
CA GLU A 123 11.05 -11.92 -8.46
C GLU A 123 9.76 -12.59 -7.98
N GLU A 124 9.90 -13.62 -7.15
CA GLU A 124 8.80 -14.23 -6.43
C GLU A 124 9.26 -14.59 -5.02
N ARG A 125 8.44 -14.22 -4.04
CA ARG A 125 8.73 -14.39 -2.63
C ARG A 125 7.47 -14.77 -1.84
N HIS A 126 7.63 -15.76 -0.97
CA HIS A 126 6.64 -16.16 0.02
C HIS A 126 6.96 -15.47 1.35
N CYS A 127 6.01 -14.70 1.88
CA CYS A 127 6.12 -14.03 3.17
C CYS A 127 5.20 -14.74 4.16
N LEU A 128 5.77 -15.55 5.05
CA LEU A 128 5.02 -16.19 6.13
C LEU A 128 5.04 -15.30 7.37
N ARG A 129 3.86 -14.88 7.82
CA ARG A 129 3.62 -14.20 9.09
C ARG A 129 3.63 -15.24 10.21
N VAL A 130 4.47 -15.04 11.20
CA VAL A 130 4.54 -15.87 12.41
C VAL A 130 3.92 -15.07 13.55
N MET A 131 2.87 -15.63 14.13
CA MET A 131 2.07 -14.99 15.18
C MET A 131 2.36 -15.65 16.53
N ASP A 132 2.20 -14.91 17.63
CA ASP A 132 2.15 -15.42 19.01
C ASP A 132 0.72 -15.43 19.58
N ASP A 133 -0.25 -15.74 18.71
CA ASP A 133 -1.71 -15.62 18.92
C ASP A 133 -2.25 -14.19 18.95
N GLU A 134 -1.55 -13.24 19.58
CA GLU A 134 -2.01 -11.84 19.70
C GLU A 134 -1.40 -10.92 18.65
N SER A 135 -0.10 -11.06 18.41
CA SER A 135 0.71 -10.13 17.59
C SER A 135 1.64 -10.87 16.63
N GLN A 136 2.21 -10.13 15.70
CA GLN A 136 3.14 -10.69 14.74
C GLN A 136 4.57 -10.61 15.26
N VAL A 137 5.12 -11.75 15.65
CA VAL A 137 6.49 -11.80 16.19
C VAL A 137 7.56 -11.82 15.11
N ALA A 138 7.25 -12.35 13.93
CA ALA A 138 8.22 -12.39 12.83
C ALA A 138 7.59 -12.53 11.43
N VAL A 139 8.35 -12.10 10.43
CA VAL A 139 8.10 -12.45 9.01
C VAL A 139 9.24 -13.31 8.51
N ARG A 140 8.89 -14.49 7.98
CA ARG A 140 9.82 -15.34 7.23
C ARG A 140 9.60 -15.15 5.74
N ASN A 141 10.57 -14.55 5.09
CA ASN A 141 10.64 -14.41 3.66
C ASN A 141 11.37 -15.60 3.03
N TYR A 142 10.80 -16.17 1.97
CA TYR A 142 11.43 -17.21 1.15
C TYR A 142 11.33 -16.87 -0.34
N TRP A 143 12.47 -16.66 -1.00
CA TRP A 143 12.51 -16.33 -2.44
C TRP A 143 12.55 -17.60 -3.28
N THR A 144 11.58 -17.74 -4.17
CA THR A 144 11.51 -18.81 -5.18
C THR A 144 12.14 -18.37 -6.51
N VAL A 145 12.05 -17.08 -6.84
CA VAL A 145 12.70 -16.45 -8.00
C VAL A 145 13.41 -15.17 -7.55
N CYS A 146 14.68 -14.98 -7.92
CA CYS A 146 15.41 -13.74 -7.68
C CYS A 146 16.42 -13.43 -8.80
N LYS A 147 16.46 -12.18 -9.28
CA LYS A 147 17.42 -11.74 -10.32
C LYS A 147 18.85 -11.49 -9.82
N GLN A 148 19.11 -11.47 -8.50
CA GLN A 148 20.45 -11.20 -7.97
C GLN A 148 21.27 -12.49 -7.76
N PRO A 149 22.52 -12.56 -8.26
CA PRO A 149 23.35 -13.77 -8.17
C PRO A 149 24.16 -13.87 -6.85
N LYS A 150 23.69 -13.33 -5.71
CA LYS A 150 24.51 -13.22 -4.48
C LYS A 150 23.81 -13.48 -3.14
N VAL A 151 22.58 -13.99 -3.13
CA VAL A 151 21.93 -14.35 -1.86
C VAL A 151 22.07 -15.86 -1.63
N GLU A 152 23.12 -16.26 -0.92
CA GLU A 152 23.31 -17.64 -0.42
C GLU A 152 22.18 -18.10 0.51
N LYS A 153 21.25 -17.21 0.89
CA LYS A 153 20.10 -17.53 1.74
C LYS A 153 18.81 -17.20 1.02
N LYS A 154 18.18 -18.22 0.45
CA LYS A 154 16.79 -18.17 -0.04
C LYS A 154 15.77 -17.80 1.06
N THR A 155 16.19 -17.75 2.33
CA THR A 155 15.33 -17.46 3.49
C THR A 155 15.89 -16.28 4.30
N GLN A 156 15.03 -15.35 4.67
CA GLN A 156 15.30 -14.29 5.65
C GLN A 156 14.20 -14.31 6.71
N VAL A 157 14.58 -14.19 7.99
CA VAL A 157 13.62 -14.00 9.08
C VAL A 157 13.84 -12.60 9.64
N ARG A 158 12.74 -11.85 9.79
CA ARG A 158 12.71 -10.50 10.34
C ARG A 158 11.86 -10.54 11.60
N TYR A 159 12.47 -10.40 12.77
CA TYR A 159 11.75 -10.34 14.04
C TYR A 159 11.24 -8.92 14.23
N GLN A 160 9.97 -8.79 14.61
CA GLN A 160 9.31 -7.50 14.78
C GLN A 160 9.25 -7.14 16.25
N LEU A 161 9.64 -5.91 16.56
CA LEU A 161 9.53 -5.33 17.90
C LEU A 161 8.52 -4.19 17.79
N GLU A 162 7.35 -4.44 18.35
CA GLU A 162 6.23 -3.51 18.33
C GLU A 162 6.33 -2.46 19.44
N ASN A 163 5.69 -1.32 19.23
CA ASN A 163 5.48 -0.33 20.26
C ASN A 163 4.20 -0.64 21.07
N HIS A 164 3.88 0.20 22.05
CA HIS A 164 2.69 0.04 22.91
C HIS A 164 1.33 0.08 22.18
N LEU A 165 1.29 0.45 20.90
CA LEU A 165 0.08 0.47 20.06
C LEU A 165 0.07 -0.66 19.02
N GLY A 166 1.03 -1.61 19.08
CA GLY A 166 1.14 -2.72 18.14
C GLY A 166 1.75 -2.34 16.78
N SER A 167 2.37 -1.15 16.65
CA SER A 167 3.11 -0.80 15.44
C SER A 167 4.52 -1.37 15.49
N ALA A 168 4.93 -2.16 14.50
CA ALA A 168 6.27 -2.73 14.40
C ALA A 168 7.33 -1.63 14.18
N ALA A 169 7.83 -1.01 15.25
CA ALA A 169 8.79 0.10 15.16
C ALA A 169 10.16 -0.39 14.65
N MET A 170 10.61 -1.57 15.09
CA MET A 170 11.95 -2.08 14.80
C MET A 170 11.91 -3.50 14.25
N GLU A 171 12.77 -3.79 13.28
CA GLU A 171 13.01 -5.14 12.76
C GLU A 171 14.47 -5.56 12.96
N VAL A 172 14.68 -6.75 13.49
CA VAL A 172 16.02 -7.33 13.70
C VAL A 172 16.18 -8.69 13.02
N ASP A 173 17.42 -9.05 12.70
CA ASP A 173 17.74 -10.39 12.20
C ASP A 173 17.89 -11.39 13.35
N LYS A 174 18.15 -12.66 13.00
CA LYS A 174 18.35 -13.76 13.96
C LYS A 174 19.51 -13.56 14.94
N GLU A 175 20.41 -12.63 14.67
CA GLU A 175 21.54 -12.30 15.56
C GLU A 175 21.23 -11.04 16.39
N GLY A 176 20.00 -10.53 16.33
CA GLY A 176 19.57 -9.31 17.00
C GLY A 176 20.09 -8.03 16.34
N LYS A 177 20.68 -8.11 15.13
CA LYS A 177 21.18 -6.91 14.46
C LYS A 177 20.04 -6.19 13.78
N LEU A 178 20.04 -4.86 13.89
CA LEU A 178 19.07 -3.99 13.24
C LEU A 178 19.01 -4.25 11.73
N ILE A 179 17.80 -4.43 11.21
CA ILE A 179 17.50 -4.44 9.78
C ILE A 179 16.87 -3.09 9.40
N SER A 180 15.79 -2.72 10.09
CA SER A 180 15.04 -1.49 9.86
C SER A 180 14.47 -0.92 11.16
N TYR A 181 14.27 0.39 11.21
CA TYR A 181 13.61 1.12 12.28
C TYR A 181 12.76 2.23 11.68
N GLU A 182 11.55 2.43 12.17
CA GLU A 182 10.63 3.48 11.71
C GLU A 182 9.87 4.04 12.92
N GLU A 183 9.72 5.36 12.93
CA GLU A 183 8.84 6.05 13.86
C GLU A 183 7.68 6.70 13.13
N TYR A 184 6.55 6.78 13.83
CA TYR A 184 5.29 7.28 13.30
C TYR A 184 4.86 8.53 14.06
N PHE A 185 4.30 9.50 13.33
CA PHE A 185 3.48 10.55 13.91
C PHE A 185 2.18 9.96 14.51
N PRO A 186 1.48 10.68 15.40
CA PRO A 186 0.30 10.17 16.11
C PRO A 186 -0.82 9.62 15.20
N TYR A 187 -0.91 10.08 13.95
CA TYR A 187 -1.92 9.63 12.98
C TYR A 187 -1.35 8.68 11.91
N GLY A 188 -0.24 8.00 12.19
CA GLY A 188 0.28 6.90 11.36
C GLY A 188 1.20 7.31 10.20
N GLY A 189 1.43 8.60 9.97
CA GLY A 189 2.42 9.05 8.99
C GLY A 189 3.85 8.72 9.45
N THR A 190 4.71 8.25 8.55
CA THR A 190 6.13 8.00 8.85
C THR A 190 6.86 9.30 9.20
N ALA A 191 7.41 9.39 10.40
CA ALA A 191 8.25 10.50 10.85
C ALA A 191 9.68 10.36 10.34
N PHE A 192 10.28 9.18 10.51
CA PHE A 192 11.53 8.82 9.86
C PHE A 192 11.71 7.31 9.78
N VAL A 193 12.63 6.89 8.90
CA VAL A 193 12.99 5.50 8.69
C VAL A 193 14.50 5.34 8.57
N VAL A 194 15.05 4.32 9.21
CA VAL A 194 16.46 3.95 9.20
C VAL A 194 16.59 2.48 8.82
N GLY A 195 17.62 2.12 8.06
CA GLY A 195 17.96 0.72 7.81
C GLY A 195 19.34 0.56 7.20
N LYS A 196 19.83 -0.68 7.14
CA LYS A 196 21.18 -0.99 6.62
C LYS A 196 21.39 -0.50 5.19
N ASN A 197 20.35 -0.57 4.35
CA ASN A 197 20.32 -0.03 3.00
C ASN A 197 18.86 0.17 2.54
N GLN A 198 18.67 0.90 1.43
CA GLN A 198 17.33 1.15 0.88
C GLN A 198 16.58 -0.13 0.46
N ALA A 199 17.28 -1.17 0.04
CA ALA A 199 16.63 -2.42 -0.35
C ALA A 199 16.00 -3.11 0.88
N GLU A 200 16.72 -3.20 2.00
CA GLU A 200 16.23 -3.77 3.25
C GLU A 200 15.06 -2.98 3.85
N VAL A 201 15.08 -1.65 3.70
CA VAL A 201 13.95 -0.79 4.07
C VAL A 201 12.75 -1.03 3.15
N LYS A 202 12.96 -1.21 1.84
CA LYS A 202 11.87 -1.53 0.90
C LYS A 202 11.24 -2.90 1.17
N LEU A 203 11.98 -3.85 1.74
CA LEU A 203 11.45 -5.17 2.10
C LEU A 203 10.55 -5.15 3.33
N ARG A 204 10.67 -4.12 4.19
CA ARG A 204 9.75 -3.85 5.30
C ARG A 204 8.38 -3.48 4.73
N LYS A 205 7.33 -4.13 5.23
CA LYS A 205 5.94 -3.76 4.95
C LYS A 205 5.11 -3.98 6.22
N VAL A 206 4.24 -3.00 6.50
CA VAL A 206 3.19 -3.01 7.52
C VAL A 206 1.99 -3.77 6.96
#